data_AF-A0A1Q5N8Y5-F1
#
_entry.id   AF-A0A1Q5N8Y5-F1
#
_cell.length_a   1.000
_cell.length_b   1.000
_cell.length_c   1.000
_cell.angle_alpha   90.00
_cell.angle_beta   90.00
_cell.angle_gamma   90.00
#
_symmetry.space_group_name_H-M   'P 1'
#
loop_
_entity.id
_entity.type
_entity.pdbx_description
1 polymer ?
#
loop_
_entity_poly.entity_id
_entity_poly.type
_entity_poly.pdbx_seq_one_letter_code
_entity_poly.pdbx_strand_id
1 'polypeptide(L)'
;MRTDTTTQGDILAGFRKDHACLLLVHFHDVGGARGWLGRLLPELSTTEEVTRFNAKFSAARNLRKGVDPTTMSVLWTGLSLTHAGLGTLAQKDPFPAVPAGSTAEAFRDGPAARAGLLGDTGSSAPASWLFGTAEDGVHAVLTLAADDAGRLTEAVARHREALERAGAEVLFRQDGATLPGELRGHEHFGFLDAISQPGVRGFDAPDPATGTTVQGRPGTRLVPAGEFLVGHERVGQRPAALPAWATGGSFHVVRRLAQDVPGWWDQAGECLAALKKSGAAPAGAGPEWLAARMVGRWPGGAPVATCPAAERIPVPGEDVDGPLDFHDDLQGWTTPLFAHIRKSNPRAGLTPAPGRPPVPAAEIDSRRIIRRGIPFGPPYRPGARPADRGLLFVSHQADLVGQFEFIAARWSNNADFPPGRHPRPGTDPVIGSGSPAAFESPSPGGSRATTLVFERFVRTEGAVYAFTPSIPTLRALAAGHLDNAIEVHPGTVLRAGDTLDAGSVRLRFDAGGDLVLQDGDGHTLWSAGTAGSGADARFSGDGELTVHRADGRTLWSSKTGGRKGARLLVRPSGDAVIVQDGHTLWRVPGRRPGAPGTR
;
A
#
# COMPACT_ATOMS: atom_id res chain seq x y z
N MET A 1 -1.23 19.04 -1.48
CA MET A 1 -0.30 17.89 -1.48
C MET A 1 0.63 17.87 -2.69
N ARG A 2 0.23 18.36 -3.87
CA ARG A 2 1.10 18.36 -5.08
C ARG A 2 2.40 19.19 -4.96
N THR A 3 2.46 20.11 -4.01
CA THR A 3 3.62 20.97 -3.69
C THR A 3 4.39 20.48 -2.47
N ASP A 4 4.18 19.23 -2.05
CA ASP A 4 4.84 18.66 -0.89
C ASP A 4 6.31 18.30 -1.20
N THR A 5 7.21 18.96 -0.48
CA THR A 5 8.67 18.80 -0.56
C THR A 5 9.22 17.82 0.48
N THR A 6 8.37 17.23 1.31
CA THR A 6 8.76 16.38 2.45
C THR A 6 8.42 14.92 2.23
N THR A 7 7.38 14.62 1.45
CA THR A 7 6.98 13.25 1.10
C THR A 7 7.73 12.78 -0.14
N GLN A 8 8.29 11.57 -0.11
CA GLN A 8 8.97 10.96 -1.27
C GLN A 8 8.00 10.71 -2.44
N GLY A 9 8.45 11.00 -3.66
CA GLY A 9 7.57 11.15 -4.81
C GLY A 9 6.98 9.87 -5.39
N ASP A 10 7.57 8.71 -5.11
CA ASP A 10 7.05 7.44 -5.66
C ASP A 10 5.72 7.02 -5.01
N ILE A 11 5.44 7.50 -3.80
CA ILE A 11 4.20 7.20 -3.07
C ILE A 11 2.98 7.72 -3.84
N LEU A 12 2.81 9.05 -3.94
CA LEU A 12 1.61 9.64 -4.55
C LEU A 12 1.75 9.88 -6.05
N ALA A 13 2.84 10.52 -6.49
CA ALA A 13 3.02 10.91 -7.89
C ALA A 13 3.42 9.71 -8.78
N GLY A 14 4.31 8.86 -8.25
CA GLY A 14 4.89 7.71 -8.93
C GLY A 14 6.01 8.13 -9.87
N PHE A 15 7.13 7.42 -9.82
CA PHE A 15 8.31 7.67 -10.65
C PHE A 15 8.01 7.49 -12.14
N ARG A 16 7.21 6.48 -12.53
CA ARG A 16 6.72 6.24 -13.90
C ARG A 16 7.85 6.28 -14.94
N LYS A 17 8.82 5.39 -14.76
CA LYS A 17 10.01 5.27 -15.60
C LYS A 17 10.08 3.92 -16.28
N ASP A 18 10.77 3.88 -17.41
CA ASP A 18 10.92 2.66 -18.21
C ASP A 18 11.93 1.67 -17.65
N HIS A 19 12.84 2.14 -16.80
CA HIS A 19 13.83 1.31 -16.14
C HIS A 19 13.83 1.61 -14.64
N ALA A 20 13.95 0.56 -13.83
CA ALA A 20 14.11 0.68 -12.39
C ALA A 20 15.11 -0.36 -11.87
N CYS A 21 15.73 -0.05 -10.75
CA CYS A 21 16.63 -0.94 -10.02
C CYS A 21 16.37 -0.77 -8.53
N LEU A 22 16.12 -1.89 -7.83
CA LEU A 22 16.09 -1.93 -6.37
C LEU A 22 17.40 -2.55 -5.87
N LEU A 23 18.10 -1.83 -5.01
CA LEU A 23 19.21 -2.37 -4.23
C LEU A 23 18.71 -2.68 -2.82
N LEU A 24 18.80 -3.95 -2.43
CA LEU A 24 18.45 -4.43 -1.11
C LEU A 24 19.71 -4.41 -0.27
N VAL A 25 19.73 -3.56 0.74
CA VAL A 25 20.94 -3.14 1.44
C VAL A 25 20.92 -3.64 2.87
N HIS A 26 22.06 -4.17 3.32
CA HIS A 26 22.38 -4.42 4.72
C HIS A 26 23.40 -3.40 5.22
N PHE A 27 23.30 -3.01 6.49
CA PHE A 27 24.22 -2.06 7.11
C PHE A 27 25.05 -2.78 8.17
N HIS A 28 26.37 -2.80 8.03
CA HIS A 28 27.28 -3.39 9.02
C HIS A 28 27.78 -2.37 10.05
N ASP A 29 27.88 -1.09 9.65
CA ASP A 29 28.29 0.01 10.53
C ASP A 29 27.26 1.15 10.53
N VAL A 30 26.78 1.52 11.72
CA VAL A 30 25.79 2.60 11.88
C VAL A 30 26.37 3.98 11.54
N GLY A 31 27.65 4.22 11.82
CA GLY A 31 28.32 5.49 11.52
C GLY A 31 28.38 5.74 10.01
N GLY A 32 28.87 4.74 9.28
CA GLY A 32 28.91 4.70 7.83
C GLY A 32 27.53 4.79 7.20
N ALA A 33 26.55 4.01 7.68
CA ALA A 33 25.17 4.03 7.18
C ALA A 33 24.51 5.43 7.34
N ARG A 34 24.67 6.07 8.50
CA ARG A 34 24.19 7.45 8.73
C ARG A 34 24.89 8.46 7.83
N GLY A 35 26.21 8.32 7.67
CA GLY A 35 26.98 9.16 6.75
C GLY A 35 26.57 9.01 5.29
N TRP A 36 26.28 7.79 4.84
CA TRP A 36 25.72 7.51 3.52
C TRP A 36 24.33 8.12 3.36
N LEU A 37 23.44 7.93 4.34
CA LEU A 37 22.11 8.50 4.32
C LEU A 37 22.17 10.04 4.21
N GLY A 38 23.06 10.68 4.96
CA GLY A 38 23.29 12.13 4.88
C GLY A 38 23.67 12.60 3.47
N ARG A 39 24.50 11.83 2.75
CA ARG A 39 24.88 12.12 1.36
C ARG A 39 23.78 11.82 0.36
N LEU A 40 22.90 10.85 0.65
CA LEU A 40 21.77 10.49 -0.21
C LEU A 40 20.63 11.52 -0.15
N LEU A 41 20.41 12.18 1.00
CA LEU A 41 19.29 13.09 1.22
C LEU A 41 19.03 14.12 0.10
N PRO A 42 20.05 14.81 -0.47
CA PRO A 42 19.83 15.77 -1.54
C PRO A 42 19.45 15.13 -2.89
N GLU A 43 19.61 13.82 -3.04
CA GLU A 43 19.29 13.07 -4.26
C GLU A 43 17.87 12.48 -4.22
N LEU A 44 17.22 12.45 -3.06
CA LEU A 44 15.89 11.87 -2.89
C LEU A 44 14.82 12.73 -3.58
N SER A 45 13.99 12.06 -4.38
CA SER A 45 12.98 12.72 -5.20
C SER A 45 11.68 12.92 -4.42
N THR A 46 11.20 14.16 -4.35
CA THR A 46 10.00 14.55 -3.61
C THR A 46 8.73 14.47 -4.45
N THR A 47 7.57 14.49 -3.78
CA THR A 47 6.26 14.52 -4.44
C THR A 47 6.13 15.74 -5.36
N GLU A 48 6.59 16.91 -4.93
CA GLU A 48 6.58 18.11 -5.76
C GLU A 48 7.38 17.95 -7.05
N GLU A 49 8.63 17.49 -6.96
CA GLU A 49 9.53 17.36 -8.12
C GLU A 49 8.97 16.39 -9.15
N VAL A 50 8.56 15.20 -8.69
CA VAL A 50 7.99 14.16 -9.55
C VAL A 50 6.67 14.64 -10.17
N THR A 51 5.81 15.30 -9.39
CA THR A 51 4.55 15.85 -9.89
C THR A 51 4.77 16.91 -10.97
N ARG A 52 5.72 17.83 -10.73
CA ARG A 52 6.06 18.91 -11.66
C ARG A 52 6.64 18.35 -12.96
N PHE A 53 7.52 17.36 -12.87
CA PHE A 53 8.06 16.68 -14.05
C PHE A 53 6.95 15.95 -14.82
N ASN A 54 6.13 15.14 -14.14
CA ASN A 54 5.05 14.37 -14.77
C ASN A 54 4.05 15.28 -15.51
N ALA A 55 3.71 16.45 -14.93
CA ALA A 55 2.86 17.43 -15.59
C ALA A 55 3.49 17.97 -16.88
N LYS A 56 4.78 18.34 -16.84
CA LYS A 56 5.52 18.81 -18.04
C LYS A 56 5.65 17.73 -19.10
N PHE A 57 5.98 16.50 -18.69
CA PHE A 57 6.11 15.35 -19.59
C PHE A 57 4.77 15.05 -20.28
N SER A 58 3.67 15.01 -19.51
CA SER A 58 2.33 14.80 -20.07
C SER A 58 1.93 15.91 -21.05
N ALA A 59 2.21 17.18 -20.73
CA ALA A 59 1.93 18.28 -21.64
C ALA A 59 2.75 18.17 -22.94
N ALA A 60 4.04 17.84 -22.85
CA ALA A 60 4.89 17.64 -24.02
C ALA A 60 4.44 16.45 -24.88
N ARG A 61 4.08 15.32 -24.25
CA ARG A 61 3.53 14.15 -24.94
C ARG A 61 2.21 14.48 -25.66
N ASN A 62 1.32 15.25 -25.04
CA ASN A 62 0.08 15.69 -25.66
C ASN A 62 0.34 16.58 -26.89
N LEU A 63 1.27 17.53 -26.81
CA LEU A 63 1.70 18.33 -27.96
C LEU A 63 2.29 17.49 -29.09
N ARG A 64 2.90 16.34 -28.75
CA ARG A 64 3.47 15.37 -29.70
C ARG A 64 2.50 14.24 -30.09
N LYS A 65 1.19 14.43 -29.90
CA LYS A 65 0.13 13.46 -30.26
C LYS A 65 0.37 12.06 -29.69
N GLY A 66 0.86 11.98 -28.46
CA GLY A 66 1.06 10.72 -27.74
C GLY A 66 2.47 10.13 -27.81
N VAL A 67 3.40 10.74 -28.57
CA VAL A 67 4.81 10.32 -28.63
C VAL A 67 5.61 10.88 -27.46
N ASP A 68 6.38 10.02 -26.79
CA ASP A 68 7.18 10.41 -25.62
C ASP A 68 8.26 11.48 -25.99
N PRO A 69 8.46 12.51 -25.16
CA PRO A 69 9.49 13.54 -25.36
C PRO A 69 10.89 12.98 -25.07
N THR A 70 11.63 12.62 -26.13
CA THR A 70 12.99 12.02 -26.04
C THR A 70 14.06 12.91 -25.41
N THR A 71 13.84 14.23 -25.33
CA THR A 71 14.77 15.18 -24.69
C THR A 71 14.51 15.35 -23.19
N MET A 72 13.43 14.77 -22.66
CA MET A 72 13.09 14.82 -21.25
C MET A 72 13.43 13.48 -20.59
N SER A 73 14.58 13.42 -19.93
CA SER A 73 15.03 12.25 -19.17
C SER A 73 15.42 12.64 -17.76
N VAL A 74 14.99 11.86 -16.78
CA VAL A 74 15.29 12.09 -15.36
C VAL A 74 15.65 10.77 -14.66
N LEU A 75 16.46 10.87 -13.61
CA LEU A 75 16.69 9.82 -12.64
C LEU A 75 15.95 10.19 -11.36
N TRP A 76 15.13 9.26 -10.88
CA TRP A 76 14.48 9.36 -9.59
C TRP A 76 15.10 8.40 -8.59
N THR A 77 15.18 8.86 -7.34
CA THR A 77 15.77 8.13 -6.23
C THR A 77 14.81 8.14 -5.06
N GLY A 78 14.53 6.96 -4.51
CA GLY A 78 13.72 6.77 -3.32
C GLY A 78 14.40 5.84 -2.33
N LEU A 79 14.10 5.99 -1.04
CA LEU A 79 14.63 5.14 0.03
C LEU A 79 13.50 4.66 0.94
N SER A 80 13.48 3.35 1.17
CA SER A 80 12.66 2.74 2.21
C SER A 80 13.51 1.95 3.18
N LEU A 81 13.07 1.88 4.43
CA LEU A 81 13.78 1.22 5.53
C LEU A 81 12.88 0.13 6.12
N THR A 82 13.43 -1.05 6.39
CA THR A 82 12.72 -2.09 7.14
C THR A 82 12.67 -1.74 8.63
N HIS A 83 11.90 -2.50 9.43
CA HIS A 83 11.90 -2.33 10.89
C HIS A 83 13.34 -2.44 11.44
N ALA A 84 14.07 -3.47 11.03
CA ALA A 84 15.48 -3.66 11.39
C ALA A 84 16.37 -2.49 10.95
N GLY A 85 16.21 -1.99 9.71
CA GLY A 85 17.01 -0.86 9.23
C GLY A 85 16.74 0.45 9.97
N LEU A 86 15.47 0.73 10.31
CA LEU A 86 15.10 1.85 11.18
C LEU A 86 15.74 1.69 12.57
N GLY A 87 15.66 0.49 13.15
CA GLY A 87 16.26 0.17 14.44
C GLY A 87 17.77 0.38 14.45
N THR A 88 18.46 -0.09 13.42
CA THR A 88 19.90 0.09 13.23
C THR A 88 20.28 1.57 13.12
N LEU A 89 19.59 2.34 12.27
CA LEU A 89 19.88 3.77 12.11
C LEU A 89 19.51 4.60 13.34
N ALA A 90 18.48 4.22 14.09
CA ALA A 90 18.04 4.92 15.30
C ALA A 90 18.78 4.46 16.57
N GLN A 91 19.42 3.28 16.54
CA GLN A 91 20.00 2.59 17.70
C GLN A 91 18.97 2.35 18.83
N LYS A 92 17.71 2.10 18.45
CA LYS A 92 16.59 1.79 19.35
C LYS A 92 15.39 1.23 18.57
N ASP A 93 14.44 0.62 19.25
CA ASP A 93 13.21 0.15 18.60
C ASP A 93 12.40 1.33 18.04
N PRO A 94 12.07 1.33 16.73
CA PRO A 94 11.25 2.37 16.11
C PRO A 94 9.78 2.31 16.55
N PHE A 95 9.28 1.19 17.07
CA PHE A 95 7.91 1.00 17.54
C PHE A 95 7.88 0.60 19.02
N PRO A 96 7.75 1.57 19.96
CA PRO A 96 7.77 1.28 21.39
C PRO A 96 6.57 0.45 21.87
N ALA A 97 5.47 0.43 21.10
CA ALA A 97 4.34 -0.46 21.31
C ALA A 97 4.00 -1.16 19.99
N VAL A 98 3.75 -2.47 20.08
CA VAL A 98 3.43 -3.33 18.93
C VAL A 98 2.18 -4.16 19.26
N PRO A 99 0.97 -3.57 19.14
CA PRO A 99 -0.27 -4.29 19.43
C PRO A 99 -0.45 -5.49 18.49
N ALA A 100 -0.99 -6.59 19.02
CA ALA A 100 -1.26 -7.78 18.24
C ALA A 100 -2.25 -7.50 17.09
N GLY A 101 -1.98 -8.04 15.91
CA GLY A 101 -2.77 -7.84 14.69
C GLY A 101 -2.66 -6.46 14.06
N SER A 102 -1.74 -5.60 14.52
CA SER A 102 -1.58 -4.23 14.01
C SER A 102 -0.62 -4.13 12.83
N THR A 103 -0.65 -3.00 12.12
CA THR A 103 0.35 -2.69 11.08
C THR A 103 1.78 -2.61 11.63
N ALA A 104 1.96 -2.22 12.91
CA ALA A 104 3.27 -2.21 13.55
C ALA A 104 3.81 -3.64 13.76
N GLU A 105 2.93 -4.58 14.12
CA GLU A 105 3.28 -6.00 14.25
C GLU A 105 3.68 -6.57 12.89
N ALA A 106 2.83 -6.41 11.88
CA ALA A 106 3.12 -6.89 10.53
C ALA A 106 4.45 -6.32 10.00
N PHE A 107 4.72 -5.03 10.22
CA PHE A 107 5.96 -4.39 9.79
C PHE A 107 7.20 -4.89 10.54
N ARG A 108 7.10 -5.12 11.86
CA ARG A 108 8.18 -5.70 12.67
C ARG A 108 8.49 -7.13 12.23
N ASP A 109 7.46 -7.95 12.08
CA ASP A 109 7.61 -9.38 11.81
C ASP A 109 8.08 -9.63 10.36
N GLY A 110 7.69 -8.76 9.44
CA GLY A 110 8.07 -8.86 8.03
C GLY A 110 7.36 -9.99 7.27
N PRO A 111 7.45 -10.01 5.93
CA PRO A 111 6.62 -10.87 5.10
C PRO A 111 6.93 -12.37 5.24
N ALA A 112 8.16 -12.75 5.63
CA ALA A 112 8.51 -14.16 5.84
C ALA A 112 7.72 -14.78 7.00
N ALA A 113 7.61 -14.08 8.13
CA ALA A 113 6.77 -14.51 9.25
C ALA A 113 5.28 -14.49 8.88
N ARG A 114 4.88 -13.63 7.94
CA ARG A 114 3.51 -13.52 7.42
C ARG A 114 3.23 -14.43 6.22
N ALA A 115 4.17 -15.25 5.77
CA ALA A 115 4.09 -15.99 4.51
C ALA A 115 2.85 -16.89 4.40
N GLY A 116 2.50 -17.61 5.48
CA GLY A 116 1.30 -18.45 5.51
C GLY A 116 0.01 -17.66 5.27
N LEU A 117 -0.09 -16.45 5.83
CA LEU A 117 -1.22 -15.54 5.61
C LEU A 117 -1.26 -15.04 4.15
N LEU A 118 -0.09 -14.77 3.57
CA LEU A 118 0.06 -14.27 2.20
C LEU A 118 -0.12 -15.36 1.12
N GLY A 119 -0.31 -16.62 1.51
CA GLY A 119 -0.41 -17.75 0.58
C GLY A 119 0.95 -18.17 0.00
N ASP A 120 2.05 -17.80 0.66
CA ASP A 120 3.41 -18.12 0.28
C ASP A 120 3.81 -19.49 0.86
N THR A 121 3.36 -20.52 0.15
CA THR A 121 3.56 -21.93 0.52
C THR A 121 4.26 -22.69 -0.60
N GLY A 122 4.81 -23.87 -0.29
CA GLY A 122 5.47 -24.72 -1.29
C GLY A 122 6.63 -23.99 -1.96
N SER A 123 6.62 -23.93 -3.29
CA SER A 123 7.65 -23.22 -4.07
C SER A 123 7.69 -21.70 -3.86
N SER A 124 6.64 -21.11 -3.26
CA SER A 124 6.61 -19.69 -2.88
C SER A 124 6.96 -19.44 -1.41
N ALA A 125 7.29 -20.48 -0.63
CA ALA A 125 7.61 -20.33 0.78
C ALA A 125 8.94 -19.58 0.99
N PRO A 126 9.16 -18.93 2.16
CA PRO A 126 10.38 -18.17 2.45
C PRO A 126 11.68 -18.94 2.20
N ALA A 127 11.69 -20.26 2.43
CA ALA A 127 12.86 -21.10 2.17
C ALA A 127 13.31 -21.13 0.69
N SER A 128 12.46 -20.70 -0.25
CA SER A 128 12.78 -20.59 -1.68
C SER A 128 13.04 -19.15 -2.13
N TRP A 129 13.01 -18.17 -1.23
CA TRP A 129 13.20 -16.77 -1.59
C TRP A 129 14.69 -16.43 -1.75
N LEU A 130 14.97 -15.56 -2.72
CA LEU A 130 16.28 -14.98 -3.01
C LEU A 130 16.66 -13.88 -2.01
N PHE A 131 15.69 -13.28 -1.33
CA PHE A 131 15.88 -12.26 -0.31
C PHE A 131 14.68 -12.19 0.65
N GLY A 132 14.89 -11.60 1.83
CA GLY A 132 13.82 -11.35 2.80
C GLY A 132 13.41 -12.57 3.63
N THR A 133 14.30 -13.56 3.80
CA THR A 133 14.07 -14.85 4.48
C THR A 133 14.19 -14.84 6.01
N ALA A 134 14.55 -13.70 6.60
CA ALA A 134 14.86 -13.46 8.02
C ALA A 134 16.30 -13.79 8.48
N GLU A 135 17.08 -14.63 7.79
CA GLU A 135 18.45 -14.96 8.22
C GLU A 135 19.50 -13.89 7.81
N ASP A 136 19.37 -13.25 6.65
CA ASP A 136 20.26 -12.18 6.15
C ASP A 136 19.50 -10.86 5.95
N GLY A 137 19.10 -10.23 7.06
CA GLY A 137 18.09 -9.17 7.09
C GLY A 137 18.36 -7.96 6.18
N VAL A 138 17.41 -7.63 5.30
CA VAL A 138 17.43 -6.38 4.53
C VAL A 138 17.15 -5.21 5.46
N HIS A 139 18.00 -4.18 5.46
CA HIS A 139 17.81 -2.94 6.23
C HIS A 139 17.17 -1.82 5.39
N ALA A 140 17.53 -1.72 4.12
CA ALA A 140 17.01 -0.68 3.24
C ALA A 140 16.73 -1.19 1.83
N VAL A 141 15.80 -0.50 1.16
CA VAL A 141 15.50 -0.66 -0.27
C VAL A 141 15.77 0.69 -0.92
N LEU A 142 16.88 0.80 -1.65
CA LEU A 142 17.17 1.96 -2.49
C LEU A 142 16.52 1.74 -3.86
N THR A 143 15.62 2.63 -4.24
CA THR A 143 14.90 2.61 -5.51
C THR A 143 15.51 3.63 -6.44
N LEU A 144 16.01 3.19 -7.59
CA LEU A 144 16.53 4.05 -8.66
C LEU A 144 15.67 3.82 -9.90
N ALA A 145 15.16 4.87 -10.52
CA ALA A 145 14.30 4.76 -11.68
C ALA A 145 14.65 5.82 -12.74
N ALA A 146 14.81 5.42 -14.00
CA ALA A 146 15.22 6.35 -15.06
C ALA A 146 14.54 6.05 -16.40
N ASP A 147 14.41 7.09 -17.22
CA ASP A 147 13.95 6.94 -18.62
C ASP A 147 15.05 6.29 -19.49
N ASP A 148 16.32 6.44 -19.12
CA ASP A 148 17.48 5.95 -19.87
C ASP A 148 18.24 4.84 -19.11
N ALA A 149 18.46 3.71 -19.77
CA ALA A 149 19.11 2.54 -19.18
C ALA A 149 20.61 2.74 -18.87
N GLY A 150 21.31 3.56 -19.67
CA GLY A 150 22.72 3.89 -19.44
C GLY A 150 22.89 4.70 -18.16
N ARG A 151 22.11 5.78 -18.02
CA ARG A 151 22.05 6.62 -16.82
C ARG A 151 21.67 5.81 -15.58
N LEU A 152 20.73 4.86 -15.69
CA LEU A 152 20.41 3.97 -14.56
C LEU A 152 21.62 3.11 -14.18
N THR A 153 22.31 2.53 -15.16
CA THR A 153 23.49 1.69 -14.92
C THR A 153 24.60 2.45 -14.21
N GLU A 154 24.90 3.68 -14.65
CA GLU A 154 25.87 4.56 -14.01
C GLU A 154 25.46 4.91 -12.56
N ALA A 155 24.17 5.24 -12.34
CA ALA A 155 23.66 5.53 -11.01
C ALA A 155 23.77 4.33 -10.07
N VAL A 156 23.41 3.13 -10.54
CA VAL A 156 23.53 1.89 -9.78
C VAL A 156 24.98 1.63 -9.37
N ALA A 157 25.94 1.76 -10.29
CA ALA A 157 27.36 1.58 -9.98
C ALA A 157 27.82 2.59 -8.91
N ARG A 158 27.51 3.88 -9.10
CA ARG A 158 27.85 4.95 -8.14
C ARG A 158 27.28 4.69 -6.74
N HIS A 159 26.03 4.24 -6.64
CA HIS A 159 25.41 3.97 -5.34
C HIS A 159 25.97 2.70 -4.67
N ARG A 160 26.32 1.66 -5.45
CA ARG A 160 27.00 0.46 -4.91
C ARG A 160 28.35 0.82 -4.29
N GLU A 161 29.19 1.57 -5.00
CA GLU A 161 30.47 2.04 -4.47
C GLU A 161 30.31 2.96 -3.25
N ALA A 162 29.27 3.78 -3.22
CA ALA A 162 28.97 4.64 -2.08
C ALA A 162 28.51 3.86 -0.83
N LEU A 163 27.78 2.75 -1.03
CA LEU A 163 27.35 1.84 0.02
C LEU A 163 28.54 1.04 0.57
N GLU A 164 29.38 0.48 -0.31
CA GLU A 164 30.57 -0.28 0.09
C GLU A 164 31.52 0.58 0.94
N ARG A 165 31.80 1.82 0.50
CA ARG A 165 32.61 2.79 1.28
C ARG A 165 31.98 3.17 2.63
N ALA A 166 30.68 2.96 2.78
CA ALA A 166 29.96 3.20 4.02
C ALA A 166 29.85 1.96 4.92
N GLY A 167 30.54 0.85 4.58
CA GLY A 167 30.43 -0.40 5.31
C GLY A 167 29.05 -1.04 5.17
N ALA A 168 28.36 -0.79 4.06
CA ALA A 168 27.07 -1.41 3.74
C ALA A 168 27.24 -2.42 2.60
N GLU A 169 26.39 -3.43 2.59
CA GLU A 169 26.40 -4.50 1.60
C GLU A 169 25.11 -4.47 0.77
N VAL A 170 25.23 -4.72 -0.53
CA VAL A 170 24.07 -4.95 -1.39
C VAL A 170 23.81 -6.45 -1.46
N LEU A 171 22.86 -6.92 -0.66
CA LEU A 171 22.47 -8.33 -0.58
C LEU A 171 21.85 -8.83 -1.89
N PHE A 172 21.05 -7.96 -2.52
CA PHE A 172 20.37 -8.32 -3.77
C PHE A 172 20.18 -7.08 -4.65
N ARG A 173 20.29 -7.29 -5.96
CA ARG A 173 19.98 -6.30 -6.99
C ARG A 173 18.82 -6.83 -7.82
N GLN A 174 17.73 -6.08 -7.87
CA GLN A 174 16.60 -6.38 -8.73
C GLN A 174 16.46 -5.30 -9.81
N ASP A 175 16.76 -5.65 -11.05
CA ASP A 175 16.50 -4.79 -12.21
C ASP A 175 15.08 -5.03 -12.74
N GLY A 176 14.43 -3.97 -13.20
CA GLY A 176 13.13 -4.00 -13.84
C GLY A 176 13.10 -3.07 -15.04
N ALA A 177 12.32 -3.44 -16.06
CA ALA A 177 12.13 -2.62 -17.24
C ALA A 177 10.75 -2.85 -17.85
N THR A 178 10.19 -1.80 -18.44
CA THR A 178 9.02 -1.95 -19.33
C THR A 178 9.34 -2.93 -20.45
N LEU A 179 8.42 -3.83 -20.76
CA LEU A 179 8.61 -4.78 -21.86
C LEU A 179 8.69 -4.05 -23.22
N PRO A 180 9.48 -4.56 -24.17
CA PRO A 180 9.70 -3.91 -25.46
C PRO A 180 8.55 -4.16 -26.45
N GLY A 181 8.46 -3.29 -27.47
CA GLY A 181 7.54 -3.47 -28.62
C GLY A 181 6.07 -3.43 -28.21
N GLU A 182 5.27 -4.32 -28.79
CA GLU A 182 3.81 -4.40 -28.55
C GLU A 182 3.44 -4.71 -27.09
N LEU A 183 4.38 -5.26 -26.30
CA LEU A 183 4.18 -5.54 -24.88
C LEU A 183 4.47 -4.32 -23.98
N ARG A 184 4.78 -3.14 -24.54
CA ARG A 184 4.99 -1.93 -23.74
C ARG A 184 3.74 -1.64 -22.89
N GLY A 185 3.93 -1.51 -21.57
CA GLY A 185 2.85 -1.34 -20.59
C GLY A 185 2.17 -2.64 -20.13
N HIS A 186 2.49 -3.78 -20.75
CA HIS A 186 1.95 -5.08 -20.38
C HIS A 186 2.88 -5.81 -19.39
N GLU A 187 2.31 -6.71 -18.60
CA GLU A 187 3.08 -7.72 -17.83
C GLU A 187 3.35 -8.98 -18.68
N HIS A 188 4.04 -9.98 -18.12
CA HIS A 188 4.55 -11.11 -18.93
C HIS A 188 3.49 -12.10 -19.41
N PHE A 189 2.32 -12.18 -18.79
CA PHE A 189 1.20 -12.92 -19.36
C PHE A 189 0.56 -12.19 -20.56
N GLY A 190 0.92 -10.93 -20.81
CA GLY A 190 0.47 -10.14 -21.96
C GLY A 190 -0.71 -9.21 -21.68
N PHE A 191 -0.97 -8.87 -20.41
CA PHE A 191 -2.05 -7.97 -20.01
C PHE A 191 -1.54 -6.58 -19.67
N LEU A 192 -2.22 -5.54 -20.16
CA LEU A 192 -1.94 -4.14 -19.84
C LEU A 192 -2.14 -3.93 -18.33
N ASP A 193 -1.08 -3.53 -17.63
CA ASP A 193 -1.11 -3.33 -16.18
C ASP A 193 -1.19 -1.84 -15.80
N ALA A 194 -1.37 -1.56 -14.51
CA ALA A 194 -1.41 -0.26 -13.86
C ALA A 194 -2.52 0.69 -14.36
N ILE A 195 -3.56 0.15 -15.02
CA ILE A 195 -4.74 0.90 -15.48
C ILE A 195 -5.50 1.52 -14.30
N SER A 196 -5.87 0.68 -13.33
CA SER A 196 -6.71 1.08 -12.20
C SER A 196 -5.86 1.42 -10.98
N GLN A 197 -5.79 2.71 -10.65
CA GLN A 197 -5.15 3.26 -9.45
C GLN A 197 -6.18 4.11 -8.70
N PRO A 198 -6.13 4.19 -7.36
CA PRO A 198 -6.98 5.13 -6.63
C PRO A 198 -6.59 6.57 -6.97
N GLY A 199 -7.59 7.45 -7.10
CA GLY A 199 -7.34 8.88 -6.99
C GLY A 199 -7.18 9.27 -5.53
N VAL A 200 -6.40 10.30 -5.24
CA VAL A 200 -6.08 10.72 -3.87
C VAL A 200 -6.65 12.11 -3.60
N ARG A 201 -7.55 12.21 -2.61
CA ARG A 201 -8.15 13.48 -2.20
C ARG A 201 -7.06 14.46 -1.74
N GLY A 202 -7.11 15.70 -2.23
CA GLY A 202 -6.11 16.74 -1.93
C GLY A 202 -4.82 16.67 -2.77
N PHE A 203 -4.68 15.62 -3.59
CA PHE A 203 -3.60 15.47 -4.55
C PHE A 203 -4.10 15.47 -6.01
N ASP A 204 -5.15 14.70 -6.31
CA ASP A 204 -5.82 14.69 -7.61
C ASP A 204 -6.99 15.68 -7.65
N ALA A 205 -7.23 16.26 -8.83
CA ALA A 205 -8.31 17.21 -9.02
C ALA A 205 -9.67 16.46 -8.99
N PRO A 206 -10.64 16.92 -8.18
CA PRO A 206 -11.98 16.33 -8.17
C PRO A 206 -12.74 16.67 -9.44
N ASP A 207 -13.54 15.72 -9.90
CA ASP A 207 -14.55 15.96 -10.92
C ASP A 207 -15.54 17.02 -10.39
N PRO A 208 -15.72 18.16 -11.09
CA PRO A 208 -16.64 19.21 -10.66
C PRO A 208 -18.10 18.76 -10.52
N ALA A 209 -18.52 17.73 -11.25
CA ALA A 209 -19.90 17.24 -11.23
C ALA A 209 -20.20 16.36 -10.03
N THR A 210 -19.24 15.52 -9.61
CA THR A 210 -19.48 14.51 -8.54
C THR A 210 -18.75 14.83 -7.24
N GLY A 211 -17.62 15.54 -7.30
CA GLY A 211 -16.71 15.77 -6.17
C GLY A 211 -16.05 14.50 -5.60
N THR A 212 -16.35 13.31 -6.14
CA THR A 212 -16.00 12.01 -5.55
C THR A 212 -15.12 11.15 -6.45
N THR A 213 -14.94 11.57 -7.71
CA THR A 213 -14.07 10.93 -8.70
C THR A 213 -13.01 11.91 -9.19
N VAL A 214 -11.96 11.41 -9.84
CA VAL A 214 -10.92 12.24 -10.45
C VAL A 214 -11.46 12.92 -11.71
N GLN A 215 -11.12 14.19 -11.91
CA GLN A 215 -11.52 14.96 -13.08
C GLN A 215 -11.13 14.24 -14.39
N GLY A 216 -12.11 14.03 -15.26
CA GLY A 216 -11.91 13.33 -16.54
C GLY A 216 -11.70 11.82 -16.41
N ARG A 217 -11.90 11.25 -15.21
CA ARG A 217 -11.78 9.81 -14.92
C ARG A 217 -12.93 9.34 -14.01
N PRO A 218 -14.16 9.24 -14.53
CA PRO A 218 -15.35 8.87 -13.75
C PRO A 218 -15.24 7.51 -13.05
N GLY A 219 -14.39 6.59 -13.53
CA GLY A 219 -14.16 5.28 -12.91
C GLY A 219 -13.17 5.30 -11.75
N THR A 220 -12.51 6.44 -11.53
CA THR A 220 -11.43 6.60 -10.56
C THR A 220 -11.92 7.39 -9.34
N ARG A 221 -12.32 6.69 -8.27
CA ARG A 221 -12.74 7.30 -7.00
C ARG A 221 -11.61 8.04 -6.29
N LEU A 222 -11.95 9.15 -5.62
CA LEU A 222 -11.07 9.91 -4.73
C LEU A 222 -11.11 9.35 -3.30
N VAL A 223 -10.03 8.67 -2.94
CA VAL A 223 -9.81 8.07 -1.63
C VAL A 223 -9.07 9.07 -0.71
N PRO A 224 -9.38 9.14 0.59
CA PRO A 224 -8.63 9.95 1.54
C PRO A 224 -7.12 9.63 1.50
N ALA A 225 -6.28 10.67 1.60
CA ALA A 225 -4.82 10.51 1.58
C ALA A 225 -4.30 9.63 2.72
N GLY A 226 -5.02 9.52 3.85
CA GLY A 226 -4.66 8.67 4.98
C GLY A 226 -4.67 7.18 4.68
N GLU A 227 -5.23 6.74 3.56
CA GLU A 227 -5.06 5.35 3.11
C GLU A 227 -3.68 5.09 2.52
N PHE A 228 -2.91 6.12 2.17
CA PHE A 228 -1.59 5.99 1.53
C PHE A 228 -0.47 6.70 2.29
N LEU A 229 -0.79 7.71 3.09
CA LEU A 229 0.16 8.46 3.91
C LEU A 229 -0.23 8.43 5.37
N VAL A 230 0.72 8.03 6.22
CA VAL A 230 0.56 8.05 7.68
C VAL A 230 0.38 9.49 8.16
N GLY A 231 -0.55 9.68 9.09
CA GLY A 231 -0.85 10.97 9.73
C GLY A 231 -1.97 11.77 9.05
N HIS A 232 -2.55 11.26 7.96
CA HIS A 232 -3.72 11.85 7.32
C HIS A 232 -5.02 11.09 7.65
N GLU A 233 -6.16 11.75 7.45
CA GLU A 233 -7.49 11.18 7.67
C GLU A 233 -7.74 9.97 6.76
N ARG A 234 -8.30 8.91 7.35
CA ARG A 234 -8.69 7.66 6.69
C ARG A 234 -10.19 7.61 6.43
N VAL A 235 -10.64 6.62 5.67
CA VAL A 235 -12.06 6.40 5.39
C VAL A 235 -12.82 6.14 6.71
N GLY A 236 -13.62 7.13 7.11
CA GLY A 236 -14.46 7.05 8.32
C GLY A 236 -13.66 6.90 9.62
N GLN A 237 -12.35 7.17 9.59
CA GLN A 237 -11.44 6.91 10.71
C GLN A 237 -10.42 8.05 10.84
N ARG A 238 -10.01 8.32 12.09
CA ARG A 238 -8.90 9.22 12.37
C ARG A 238 -7.57 8.63 11.86
N PRO A 239 -6.50 9.44 11.74
CA PRO A 239 -5.18 8.91 11.46
C PRO A 239 -4.79 7.79 12.44
N ALA A 240 -4.10 6.77 11.95
CA ALA A 240 -3.61 5.68 12.79
C ALA A 240 -2.66 6.22 13.87
N ALA A 241 -2.77 5.70 15.08
CA ALA A 241 -1.86 6.02 16.18
C ALA A 241 -0.51 5.34 15.94
N LEU A 242 0.35 6.01 15.18
CA LEU A 242 1.72 5.57 14.90
C LEU A 242 2.72 6.59 15.48
N PRO A 243 3.98 6.19 15.67
CA PRO A 243 5.03 7.12 16.07
C PRO A 243 5.15 8.32 15.12
N ALA A 244 5.49 9.48 15.66
CA ALA A 244 5.58 10.78 14.99
C ALA A 244 6.53 10.75 13.79
N TRP A 245 7.61 9.96 13.87
CA TRP A 245 8.53 9.77 12.75
C TRP A 245 7.87 9.16 11.49
N ALA A 246 6.76 8.44 11.64
CA ALA A 246 6.07 7.80 10.52
C ALA A 246 5.22 8.81 9.73
N THR A 247 4.85 9.95 10.31
CA THR A 247 4.03 10.97 9.65
C THR A 247 4.62 11.40 8.29
N GLY A 248 3.78 11.44 7.27
CA GLY A 248 4.17 11.79 5.89
C GLY A 248 4.91 10.68 5.14
N GLY A 249 5.09 9.50 5.76
CA GLY A 249 5.59 8.30 5.10
C GLY A 249 4.50 7.31 4.73
N SER A 250 4.90 6.18 4.14
CA SER A 250 4.02 5.08 3.73
C SER A 250 4.70 3.75 3.99
N PHE A 251 3.94 2.72 4.37
CA PHE A 251 4.45 1.35 4.25
C PHE A 251 4.64 1.00 2.78
N HIS A 252 5.68 0.23 2.50
CA HIS A 252 6.15 -0.12 1.17
C HIS A 252 6.33 -1.63 1.11
N VAL A 253 5.57 -2.29 0.24
CA VAL A 253 5.64 -3.73 0.01
C VAL A 253 6.38 -3.96 -1.29
N VAL A 254 7.43 -4.78 -1.25
CA VAL A 254 8.15 -5.27 -2.43
C VAL A 254 7.96 -6.77 -2.51
N ARG A 255 7.56 -7.29 -3.67
CA ARG A 255 7.53 -8.73 -3.97
C ARG A 255 8.11 -9.02 -5.33
N ARG A 256 9.04 -9.97 -5.40
CA ARG A 256 9.54 -10.49 -6.66
C ARG A 256 8.67 -11.70 -7.05
N LEU A 257 7.84 -11.52 -8.06
CA LEU A 257 6.83 -12.49 -8.49
C LEU A 257 7.23 -13.09 -9.84
N ALA A 258 7.84 -14.28 -9.84
CA ALA A 258 8.19 -14.98 -11.07
C ALA A 258 6.94 -15.52 -11.77
N GLN A 259 6.90 -15.46 -13.10
CA GLN A 259 5.72 -15.78 -13.91
C GLN A 259 6.00 -16.92 -14.90
N ASP A 260 5.22 -18.00 -14.79
CA ASP A 260 5.21 -19.13 -15.72
C ASP A 260 4.28 -18.86 -16.92
N VAL A 261 4.78 -18.08 -17.87
CA VAL A 261 4.02 -17.65 -19.06
C VAL A 261 3.53 -18.83 -19.91
N PRO A 262 4.34 -19.85 -20.23
CA PRO A 262 3.86 -21.00 -20.99
C PRO A 262 2.78 -21.77 -20.25
N GLY A 263 3.02 -22.12 -18.97
CA GLY A 263 2.05 -22.88 -18.18
C GLY A 263 0.69 -22.16 -18.07
N TRP A 264 0.72 -20.84 -17.92
CA TRP A 264 -0.49 -20.00 -17.87
C TRP A 264 -1.34 -20.16 -19.14
N TRP A 265 -0.71 -20.02 -20.31
CA TRP A 265 -1.42 -20.07 -21.59
C TRP A 265 -1.86 -21.49 -21.97
N ASP A 266 -1.06 -22.50 -21.64
CA ASP A 266 -1.41 -23.91 -21.83
C ASP A 266 -2.66 -24.27 -21.01
N GLN A 267 -2.68 -23.93 -19.72
CA GLN A 267 -3.85 -24.20 -18.87
C GLN A 267 -5.08 -23.40 -19.28
N ALA A 268 -4.93 -22.15 -19.74
CA ALA A 268 -6.05 -21.40 -20.30
C ALA A 268 -6.68 -22.11 -21.50
N GLY A 269 -5.86 -22.73 -22.36
CA GLY A 269 -6.33 -23.57 -23.47
C GLY A 269 -7.09 -24.82 -23.01
N GLU A 270 -6.54 -25.55 -22.04
CA GLU A 270 -7.15 -26.76 -21.48
C GLU A 270 -8.49 -26.48 -20.79
N CYS A 271 -8.53 -25.48 -19.91
CA CYS A 271 -9.75 -25.08 -19.21
C CYS A 271 -10.82 -24.57 -20.20
N LEU A 272 -10.41 -23.84 -21.25
CA LEU A 272 -11.34 -23.40 -22.28
C LEU A 272 -11.96 -24.58 -23.04
N ALA A 273 -11.18 -25.63 -23.35
CA ALA A 273 -11.71 -26.83 -23.98
C ALA A 273 -12.79 -27.51 -23.10
N ALA A 274 -12.59 -27.55 -21.78
CA ALA A 274 -13.59 -28.03 -20.84
C ALA A 274 -14.87 -27.17 -20.81
N LEU A 275 -14.73 -25.83 -20.85
CA LEU A 275 -15.87 -24.92 -20.94
C LEU A 275 -16.64 -25.07 -22.24
N LYS A 276 -15.96 -25.25 -23.38
CA LYS A 276 -16.62 -25.50 -24.68
C LYS A 276 -17.41 -26.81 -24.66
N LYS A 277 -16.83 -27.89 -24.11
CA LYS A 277 -17.52 -29.19 -23.98
C LYS A 277 -18.77 -29.09 -23.11
N SER A 278 -18.73 -28.30 -22.04
CA SER A 278 -19.88 -28.05 -21.18
C SER A 278 -20.85 -27.00 -21.73
N GLY A 279 -20.57 -26.38 -22.88
CA GLY A 279 -21.37 -25.29 -23.47
C GLY A 279 -21.35 -23.98 -22.68
N ALA A 280 -20.38 -23.79 -21.78
CA ALA A 280 -20.20 -22.60 -20.95
C ALA A 280 -19.31 -21.52 -21.62
N ALA A 281 -18.66 -21.85 -22.73
CA ALA A 281 -17.88 -20.92 -23.54
C ALA A 281 -18.35 -20.90 -25.01
N PRO A 282 -18.23 -19.77 -25.72
CA PRO A 282 -18.51 -19.68 -27.16
C PRO A 282 -17.65 -20.65 -27.97
N ALA A 283 -18.23 -21.25 -29.02
CA ALA A 283 -17.53 -22.22 -29.87
C ALA A 283 -16.24 -21.63 -30.49
N GLY A 284 -16.30 -20.36 -30.92
CA GLY A 284 -15.17 -19.64 -31.54
C GLY A 284 -14.19 -18.98 -30.56
N ALA A 285 -14.36 -19.12 -29.24
CA ALA A 285 -13.46 -18.49 -28.27
C ALA A 285 -12.03 -19.07 -28.36
N GLY A 286 -11.01 -18.21 -28.31
CA GLY A 286 -9.59 -18.59 -28.11
C GLY A 286 -9.18 -18.54 -26.63
N PRO A 287 -7.99 -19.06 -26.25
CA PRO A 287 -7.48 -19.02 -24.88
C PRO A 287 -7.54 -17.63 -24.23
N GLU A 288 -7.36 -16.57 -25.01
CA GLU A 288 -7.44 -15.17 -24.59
C GLU A 288 -8.80 -14.82 -23.97
N TRP A 289 -9.88 -15.46 -24.42
CA TRP A 289 -11.23 -15.24 -23.88
C TRP A 289 -11.34 -15.73 -22.43
N LEU A 290 -10.70 -16.84 -22.09
CA LEU A 290 -10.68 -17.37 -20.72
C LEU A 290 -9.64 -16.63 -19.88
N ALA A 291 -8.45 -16.37 -20.40
CA ALA A 291 -7.43 -15.60 -19.71
C ALA A 291 -7.97 -14.20 -19.35
N ALA A 292 -8.73 -13.56 -20.24
CA ALA A 292 -9.40 -12.30 -19.96
C ALA A 292 -10.40 -12.39 -18.79
N ARG A 293 -11.05 -13.53 -18.61
CA ARG A 293 -11.98 -13.80 -17.49
C ARG A 293 -11.26 -14.17 -16.19
N MET A 294 -10.08 -14.79 -16.28
CA MET A 294 -9.20 -15.02 -15.14
C MET A 294 -8.66 -13.68 -14.59
N VAL A 295 -8.29 -12.76 -15.47
CA VAL A 295 -7.83 -11.41 -15.08
C VAL A 295 -8.99 -10.46 -14.75
N GLY A 296 -10.07 -10.54 -15.52
CA GLY A 296 -11.21 -9.61 -15.56
C GLY A 296 -11.05 -8.46 -16.56
N ARG A 297 -9.99 -8.49 -17.38
CA ARG A 297 -9.73 -7.58 -18.51
C ARG A 297 -9.17 -8.37 -19.68
N TRP A 298 -9.45 -7.91 -20.89
CA TRP A 298 -8.73 -8.35 -22.08
C TRP A 298 -7.26 -7.92 -22.05
N PRO A 299 -6.38 -8.56 -22.84
CA PRO A 299 -4.95 -8.22 -22.92
C PRO A 299 -4.67 -6.71 -23.09
N GLY A 300 -5.40 -6.02 -23.96
CA GLY A 300 -5.30 -4.57 -24.19
C GLY A 300 -5.96 -3.70 -23.12
N GLY A 301 -6.46 -4.28 -22.02
CA GLY A 301 -6.88 -3.57 -20.81
C GLY A 301 -8.37 -3.25 -20.71
N ALA A 302 -9.15 -3.49 -21.76
CA ALA A 302 -10.61 -3.29 -21.73
C ALA A 302 -11.28 -4.27 -20.74
N PRO A 303 -12.15 -3.79 -19.82
CA PRO A 303 -12.80 -4.68 -18.85
C PRO A 303 -13.75 -5.68 -19.52
N VAL A 304 -13.72 -6.94 -19.08
CA VAL A 304 -14.69 -7.96 -19.53
C VAL A 304 -16.12 -7.52 -19.20
N ALA A 305 -16.33 -6.80 -18.10
CA ALA A 305 -17.63 -6.27 -17.69
C ALA A 305 -18.31 -5.41 -18.77
N THR A 306 -17.55 -4.71 -19.62
CA THR A 306 -18.09 -3.76 -20.60
C THR A 306 -17.94 -4.25 -22.05
N CYS A 307 -17.11 -5.25 -22.28
CA CYS A 307 -16.95 -5.91 -23.58
C CYS A 307 -16.86 -7.44 -23.43
N PRO A 308 -17.95 -8.11 -22.98
CA PRO A 308 -17.87 -9.53 -22.62
C PRO A 308 -17.72 -10.48 -23.80
N ALA A 309 -18.13 -10.07 -25.01
CA ALA A 309 -18.10 -10.93 -26.19
C ALA A 309 -16.72 -10.97 -26.86
N ALA A 310 -16.06 -9.82 -27.00
CA ALA A 310 -14.79 -9.66 -27.68
C ALA A 310 -14.06 -8.41 -27.17
N GLU A 311 -12.74 -8.42 -27.31
CA GLU A 311 -11.91 -7.27 -26.97
C GLU A 311 -12.28 -6.04 -27.78
N ARG A 312 -12.36 -4.89 -27.10
CA ARG A 312 -12.48 -3.58 -27.70
C ARG A 312 -11.18 -2.82 -27.49
N ILE A 313 -10.66 -2.20 -28.55
CA ILE A 313 -9.49 -1.31 -28.46
C ILE A 313 -9.93 0.00 -27.78
N PRO A 314 -9.36 0.37 -26.62
CA PRO A 314 -9.63 1.66 -25.99
C PRO A 314 -9.17 2.82 -26.86
N VAL A 315 -9.94 3.91 -26.87
CA VAL A 315 -9.51 5.15 -27.55
C VAL A 315 -8.46 5.85 -26.68
N PRO A 316 -7.40 6.47 -27.24
CA PRO A 316 -6.43 7.22 -26.45
C PRO A 316 -7.10 8.29 -25.57
N GLY A 317 -6.82 8.25 -24.26
CA GLY A 317 -7.39 9.19 -23.27
C GLY A 317 -8.74 8.78 -22.68
N GLU A 318 -9.32 7.67 -23.13
CA GLU A 318 -10.53 7.09 -22.56
C GLU A 318 -10.28 6.55 -21.14
N ASP A 319 -11.19 6.85 -20.20
CA ASP A 319 -11.23 6.15 -18.91
C ASP A 319 -12.01 4.84 -19.06
N VAL A 320 -11.28 3.77 -19.39
CA VAL A 320 -11.84 2.41 -19.55
C VAL A 320 -12.51 1.87 -18.28
N ASP A 321 -12.21 2.46 -17.11
CA ASP A 321 -12.81 2.09 -15.83
C ASP A 321 -14.11 2.84 -15.53
N GLY A 322 -14.47 3.87 -16.32
CA GLY A 322 -15.66 4.70 -16.15
C GLY A 322 -16.93 3.89 -15.80
N PRO A 323 -17.31 2.89 -16.62
CA PRO A 323 -18.48 2.06 -16.39
C PRO A 323 -18.22 0.82 -15.51
N LEU A 324 -17.01 0.63 -14.98
CA LEU A 324 -16.65 -0.60 -14.25
C LEU A 324 -16.99 -0.48 -12.76
N ASP A 325 -18.05 -1.15 -12.30
CA ASP A 325 -18.41 -1.18 -10.87
C ASP A 325 -18.92 -2.53 -10.33
N PHE A 326 -19.23 -3.49 -11.22
CA PHE A 326 -19.81 -4.80 -10.92
C PHE A 326 -21.18 -4.79 -10.24
N HIS A 327 -21.87 -3.65 -10.17
CA HIS A 327 -23.17 -3.53 -9.52
C HIS A 327 -24.21 -4.45 -10.19
N ASP A 328 -24.24 -4.48 -11.52
CA ASP A 328 -25.22 -5.25 -12.30
C ASP A 328 -24.80 -6.71 -12.56
N ASP A 329 -23.67 -7.16 -11.98
CA ASP A 329 -23.12 -8.50 -12.19
C ASP A 329 -22.84 -9.21 -10.85
N LEU A 330 -23.75 -9.10 -9.89
CA LEU A 330 -23.55 -9.64 -8.52
C LEU A 330 -23.29 -11.16 -8.48
N GLN A 331 -23.76 -11.90 -9.49
CA GLN A 331 -23.54 -13.33 -9.64
C GLN A 331 -22.19 -13.66 -10.30
N GLY A 332 -21.56 -12.70 -10.98
CA GLY A 332 -20.30 -12.89 -11.71
C GLY A 332 -20.46 -13.72 -12.98
N TRP A 333 -21.61 -13.62 -13.63
CA TRP A 333 -21.89 -14.29 -14.91
C TRP A 333 -21.15 -13.63 -16.07
N THR A 334 -20.85 -12.33 -15.95
CA THR A 334 -20.11 -11.58 -16.96
C THR A 334 -18.63 -11.59 -16.64
N THR A 335 -18.26 -11.06 -15.46
CA THR A 335 -16.90 -11.10 -14.93
C THR A 335 -16.85 -12.06 -13.74
N PRO A 336 -16.19 -13.22 -13.86
CA PRO A 336 -16.19 -14.22 -12.80
C PRO A 336 -15.80 -13.66 -11.43
N LEU A 337 -16.41 -14.20 -10.36
CA LEU A 337 -16.14 -13.77 -8.99
C LEU A 337 -14.69 -14.04 -8.55
N PHE A 338 -14.04 -15.02 -9.18
CA PHE A 338 -12.63 -15.31 -8.97
C PHE A 338 -11.68 -14.40 -9.78
N ALA A 339 -12.18 -13.57 -10.70
CA ALA A 339 -11.34 -12.75 -11.57
C ALA A 339 -10.43 -11.83 -10.77
N HIS A 340 -9.16 -11.73 -11.15
CA HIS A 340 -8.11 -11.04 -10.41
C HIS A 340 -8.48 -9.59 -10.02
N ILE A 341 -8.96 -8.78 -10.97
CA ILE A 341 -9.33 -7.38 -10.68
C ILE A 341 -10.56 -7.27 -9.80
N ARG A 342 -11.41 -8.29 -9.76
CA ARG A 342 -12.65 -8.32 -8.97
C ARG A 342 -12.39 -8.83 -7.56
N LYS A 343 -11.48 -9.81 -7.40
CA LYS A 343 -10.95 -10.23 -6.09
C LYS A 343 -10.22 -9.08 -5.41
N SER A 344 -9.32 -8.40 -6.12
CA SER A 344 -8.48 -7.34 -5.56
C SER A 344 -9.20 -6.00 -5.37
N ASN A 345 -10.28 -5.75 -6.11
CA ASN A 345 -11.18 -4.61 -5.89
C ASN A 345 -12.61 -4.97 -6.35
N PRO A 346 -13.48 -5.43 -5.44
CA PRO A 346 -14.82 -5.89 -5.81
C PRO A 346 -15.80 -4.75 -6.13
N ARG A 347 -15.38 -3.48 -5.95
CA ARG A 347 -16.18 -2.27 -6.25
C ARG A 347 -17.60 -2.35 -5.68
N ALA A 348 -18.60 -1.81 -6.38
CA ALA A 348 -19.99 -1.83 -5.94
C ALA A 348 -20.63 -3.23 -6.02
N GLY A 349 -19.93 -4.24 -6.56
CA GLY A 349 -20.43 -5.61 -6.67
C GLY A 349 -20.18 -6.51 -5.46
N LEU A 350 -19.65 -5.99 -4.35
CA LEU A 350 -19.40 -6.80 -3.15
C LEU A 350 -20.68 -6.96 -2.32
N THR A 351 -21.21 -8.18 -2.23
CA THR A 351 -22.31 -8.54 -1.32
C THR A 351 -21.80 -9.29 -0.09
N PRO A 352 -22.27 -9.00 1.14
CA PRO A 352 -21.83 -9.72 2.34
C PRO A 352 -22.37 -11.15 2.42
N ALA A 353 -23.44 -11.46 1.68
CA ALA A 353 -23.96 -12.80 1.42
C ALA A 353 -24.91 -12.73 0.21
N PRO A 354 -25.21 -13.86 -0.48
CA PRO A 354 -26.23 -13.87 -1.53
C PRO A 354 -27.57 -13.30 -1.05
N GLY A 355 -28.19 -12.46 -1.88
CA GLY A 355 -29.47 -11.80 -1.57
C GLY A 355 -29.39 -10.62 -0.60
N ARG A 356 -28.21 -10.27 -0.08
CA ARG A 356 -28.00 -9.05 0.71
C ARG A 356 -27.60 -7.87 -0.19
N PRO A 357 -27.94 -6.63 0.20
CA PRO A 357 -27.52 -5.45 -0.56
C PRO A 357 -25.98 -5.35 -0.61
N PRO A 358 -25.41 -4.79 -1.69
CA PRO A 358 -23.97 -4.57 -1.77
C PRO A 358 -23.45 -3.65 -0.66
N VAL A 359 -22.20 -3.88 -0.27
CA VAL A 359 -21.44 -3.02 0.63
C VAL A 359 -21.19 -1.67 -0.07
N PRO A 360 -21.41 -0.54 0.60
CA PRO A 360 -21.09 0.78 0.04
C PRO A 360 -19.65 0.87 -0.46
N ALA A 361 -19.45 1.37 -1.67
CA ALA A 361 -18.11 1.48 -2.27
C ALA A 361 -17.12 2.28 -1.40
N ALA A 362 -17.62 3.25 -0.62
CA ALA A 362 -16.81 4.02 0.31
C ALA A 362 -16.14 3.14 1.38
N GLU A 363 -16.79 2.08 1.87
CA GLU A 363 -16.20 1.18 2.87
C GLU A 363 -15.05 0.35 2.27
N ILE A 364 -15.15 0.03 0.97
CA ILE A 364 -14.13 -0.69 0.21
C ILE A 364 -12.92 0.19 -0.06
N ASP A 365 -13.10 1.52 -0.11
CA ASP A 365 -12.00 2.47 -0.30
C ASP A 365 -10.93 2.38 0.80
N SER A 366 -11.27 1.89 2.00
CA SER A 366 -10.32 1.61 3.10
C SER A 366 -9.32 0.49 2.82
N ARG A 367 -9.52 -0.27 1.74
CA ARG A 367 -8.67 -1.41 1.35
C ARG A 367 -7.70 -1.09 0.22
N ARG A 368 -7.81 0.09 -0.38
CA ARG A 368 -7.12 0.44 -1.63
C ARG A 368 -5.62 0.54 -1.41
N ILE A 369 -4.83 0.07 -2.36
CA ILE A 369 -3.38 0.25 -2.41
C ILE A 369 -3.00 1.03 -3.66
N ILE A 370 -1.85 1.70 -3.62
CA ILE A 370 -1.22 2.28 -4.81
C ILE A 370 -0.15 1.32 -5.30
N ARG A 371 -0.18 0.95 -6.59
CA ARG A 371 0.83 0.04 -7.19
C ARG A 371 1.85 0.80 -8.02
N ARG A 372 3.12 0.37 -7.95
CA ARG A 372 4.27 0.88 -8.71
C ARG A 372 5.12 -0.24 -9.32
N GLY A 373 4.47 -1.39 -9.59
CA GLY A 373 5.18 -2.55 -10.11
C GLY A 373 5.77 -2.34 -11.50
N ILE A 374 6.80 -3.12 -11.82
CA ILE A 374 7.49 -3.11 -13.11
C ILE A 374 7.91 -4.54 -13.49
N PRO A 375 7.83 -4.95 -14.77
CA PRO A 375 8.31 -6.28 -15.18
C PRO A 375 9.83 -6.42 -15.00
N PHE A 376 10.29 -7.67 -14.85
CA PHE A 376 11.71 -8.02 -14.93
C PHE A 376 11.91 -9.20 -15.88
N GLY A 377 13.11 -9.30 -16.47
CA GLY A 377 13.46 -10.37 -17.39
C GLY A 377 12.91 -10.20 -18.81
N PRO A 378 13.40 -10.99 -19.78
CA PRO A 378 12.98 -10.89 -21.17
C PRO A 378 11.59 -11.51 -21.40
N PRO A 379 10.81 -10.99 -22.38
CA PRO A 379 9.57 -11.62 -22.82
C PRO A 379 9.77 -13.10 -23.18
N TYR A 380 8.78 -13.93 -22.87
CA TYR A 380 8.80 -15.32 -23.30
C TYR A 380 8.77 -15.42 -24.84
N ARG A 381 9.58 -16.34 -25.38
CA ARG A 381 9.58 -16.71 -26.80
C ARG A 381 9.67 -18.23 -26.91
N PRO A 382 8.74 -18.90 -27.63
CA PRO A 382 8.82 -20.34 -27.86
C PRO A 382 10.18 -20.74 -28.44
N GLY A 383 10.79 -21.79 -27.88
CA GLY A 383 12.11 -22.29 -28.31
C GLY A 383 13.32 -21.47 -27.85
N ALA A 384 13.13 -20.33 -27.17
CA ALA A 384 14.23 -19.59 -26.55
C ALA A 384 14.74 -20.30 -25.29
N ARG A 385 15.96 -19.97 -24.87
CA ARG A 385 16.53 -20.48 -23.62
C ARG A 385 15.67 -20.07 -22.42
N PRO A 386 15.50 -20.94 -21.40
CA PRO A 386 14.86 -20.56 -20.15
C PRO A 386 15.52 -19.31 -19.55
N ALA A 387 14.69 -18.40 -19.06
CA ALA A 387 15.13 -17.16 -18.43
C ALA A 387 14.12 -16.78 -17.35
N ASP A 388 14.63 -16.23 -16.25
CA ASP A 388 13.81 -15.67 -15.19
C ASP A 388 13.04 -14.47 -15.71
N ARG A 389 11.74 -14.44 -15.42
CA ARG A 389 10.86 -13.34 -15.78
C ARG A 389 9.72 -13.22 -14.80
N GLY A 390 9.16 -12.03 -14.70
CA GLY A 390 7.97 -11.81 -13.92
C GLY A 390 7.74 -10.35 -13.58
N LEU A 391 7.07 -10.12 -12.47
CA LEU A 391 6.70 -8.80 -12.00
C LEU A 391 7.42 -8.48 -10.69
N LEU A 392 8.11 -7.36 -10.66
CA LEU A 392 8.48 -6.73 -9.40
C LEU A 392 7.27 -5.95 -8.91
N PHE A 393 6.47 -6.57 -8.04
CA PHE A 393 5.32 -5.92 -7.44
C PHE A 393 5.78 -4.95 -6.36
N VAL A 394 5.34 -3.71 -6.48
CA VAL A 394 5.56 -2.65 -5.50
C VAL A 394 4.23 -2.02 -5.14
N SER A 395 3.97 -1.81 -3.85
CA SER A 395 2.81 -1.04 -3.40
C SER A 395 3.04 -0.19 -2.16
N HIS A 396 2.24 0.89 -2.08
CA HIS A 396 2.22 1.84 -0.99
C HIS A 396 0.83 1.90 -0.33
N GLN A 397 0.85 1.93 1.00
CA GLN A 397 -0.33 2.00 1.87
C GLN A 397 0.04 2.54 3.27
N ALA A 398 -0.95 3.06 3.99
CA ALA A 398 -0.77 3.49 5.38
C ALA A 398 -0.97 2.37 6.41
N ASP A 399 -1.57 1.24 6.02
CA ASP A 399 -1.89 0.12 6.89
C ASP A 399 -1.69 -1.22 6.16
N LEU A 400 -0.63 -1.95 6.52
CA LEU A 400 -0.29 -3.24 5.91
C LEU A 400 -1.41 -4.26 6.11
N VAL A 401 -1.95 -4.35 7.33
CA VAL A 401 -2.93 -5.35 7.73
C VAL A 401 -4.27 -5.05 7.11
N GLY A 402 -4.71 -3.78 7.16
CA GLY A 402 -5.99 -3.34 6.64
C GLY A 402 -6.09 -3.33 5.12
N GLN A 403 -4.96 -3.32 4.41
CA GLN A 403 -4.91 -3.13 2.95
C GLN A 403 -4.21 -4.31 2.25
N PHE A 404 -2.88 -4.32 2.15
CA PHE A 404 -2.14 -5.33 1.37
C PHE A 404 -2.43 -6.77 1.86
N GLU A 405 -2.25 -7.03 3.17
CA GLU A 405 -2.49 -8.36 3.72
C GLU A 405 -3.96 -8.76 3.66
N PHE A 406 -4.86 -7.79 3.84
CA PHE A 406 -6.30 -8.04 3.74
C PHE A 406 -6.68 -8.49 2.33
N ILE A 407 -6.23 -7.76 1.30
CA ILE A 407 -6.47 -8.14 -0.11
C ILE A 407 -5.91 -9.53 -0.38
N ALA A 408 -4.66 -9.80 0.01
CA ALA A 408 -4.04 -11.10 -0.24
C ALA A 408 -4.81 -12.23 0.48
N ALA A 409 -4.98 -12.13 1.79
CA ALA A 409 -5.48 -13.23 2.62
C ALA A 409 -6.99 -13.38 2.61
N ARG A 410 -7.73 -12.26 2.70
CA ARG A 410 -9.19 -12.29 2.88
C ARG A 410 -9.94 -12.29 1.55
N TRP A 411 -9.31 -11.83 0.47
CA TRP A 411 -9.92 -11.79 -0.86
C TRP A 411 -9.27 -12.77 -1.84
N SER A 412 -8.04 -12.52 -2.28
CA SER A 412 -7.41 -13.29 -3.37
C SER A 412 -7.18 -14.75 -3.00
N ASN A 413 -6.63 -15.04 -1.81
CA ASN A 413 -6.36 -16.41 -1.35
C ASN A 413 -7.56 -17.11 -0.72
N ASN A 414 -8.67 -16.39 -0.52
CA ASN A 414 -9.87 -16.97 0.10
C ASN A 414 -10.79 -17.58 -0.97
N ALA A 415 -10.84 -18.91 -1.03
CA ALA A 415 -11.68 -19.63 -1.98
C ALA A 415 -13.19 -19.39 -1.78
N ASP A 416 -13.61 -18.97 -0.59
CA ASP A 416 -15.02 -18.64 -0.31
C ASP A 416 -15.35 -17.17 -0.60
N PHE A 417 -14.38 -16.30 -0.90
CA PHE A 417 -14.68 -14.88 -1.13
C PHE A 417 -15.21 -14.62 -2.57
N PRO A 418 -16.30 -13.85 -2.76
CA PRO A 418 -17.22 -13.30 -1.76
C PRO A 418 -18.05 -14.38 -1.03
N PRO A 419 -18.25 -14.25 0.30
CA PRO A 419 -18.69 -15.34 1.18
C PRO A 419 -20.12 -15.83 0.94
N GLY A 420 -20.37 -17.06 1.42
CA GLY A 420 -21.72 -17.63 1.53
C GLY A 420 -22.32 -18.09 0.21
N ARG A 421 -21.49 -18.45 -0.77
CA ARG A 421 -21.91 -18.89 -2.12
C ARG A 421 -21.74 -20.39 -2.30
N HIS A 422 -22.68 -20.98 -3.04
CA HIS A 422 -22.63 -22.39 -3.45
C HIS A 422 -22.94 -22.49 -4.95
N PRO A 423 -21.99 -22.95 -5.79
CA PRO A 423 -20.62 -23.37 -5.44
C PRO A 423 -19.72 -22.21 -4.97
N ARG A 424 -18.58 -22.54 -4.34
CA ARG A 424 -17.61 -21.54 -3.90
C ARG A 424 -16.92 -20.90 -5.10
N PRO A 425 -16.65 -19.57 -5.09
CA PRO A 425 -16.00 -18.89 -6.21
C PRO A 425 -14.64 -19.46 -6.61
N GLY A 426 -13.81 -19.85 -5.63
CA GLY A 426 -12.41 -20.23 -5.83
C GLY A 426 -11.44 -19.09 -5.47
N THR A 427 -10.14 -19.41 -5.49
CA THR A 427 -9.08 -18.40 -5.31
C THR A 427 -8.88 -17.56 -6.57
N ASP A 428 -8.17 -16.45 -6.43
CA ASP A 428 -7.66 -15.67 -7.54
C ASP A 428 -6.73 -16.54 -8.43
N PRO A 429 -7.01 -16.69 -9.73
CA PRO A 429 -6.25 -17.58 -10.60
C PRO A 429 -4.88 -17.01 -10.99
N VAL A 430 -4.63 -15.71 -10.80
CA VAL A 430 -3.36 -15.07 -11.15
C VAL A 430 -2.38 -15.20 -9.99
N ILE A 431 -2.76 -14.75 -8.80
CA ILE A 431 -1.85 -14.64 -7.65
C ILE A 431 -2.19 -15.58 -6.49
N GLY A 432 -3.34 -16.25 -6.54
CA GLY A 432 -3.77 -17.16 -5.50
C GLY A 432 -3.00 -18.48 -5.52
N SER A 433 -3.14 -19.26 -4.45
CA SER A 433 -2.75 -20.66 -4.46
C SER A 433 -3.59 -21.45 -5.47
N GLY A 434 -3.02 -22.49 -6.08
CA GLY A 434 -3.77 -23.37 -6.97
C GLY A 434 -5.01 -23.95 -6.28
N SER A 435 -6.18 -23.82 -6.91
CA SER A 435 -7.43 -24.28 -6.33
C SER A 435 -8.52 -24.53 -7.39
N PRO A 436 -9.53 -25.35 -7.06
CA PRO A 436 -10.76 -25.41 -7.84
C PRO A 436 -11.53 -24.09 -7.76
N ALA A 437 -12.02 -23.62 -8.90
CA ALA A 437 -12.84 -22.42 -9.05
C ALA A 437 -14.13 -22.74 -9.81
N ALA A 438 -15.22 -22.08 -9.44
CA ALA A 438 -16.51 -22.25 -10.11
C ALA A 438 -16.68 -21.22 -11.22
N PHE A 439 -16.70 -21.68 -12.47
CA PHE A 439 -17.10 -20.86 -13.61
C PHE A 439 -18.63 -20.90 -13.74
N GLU A 440 -19.30 -19.86 -13.27
CA GLU A 440 -20.75 -19.72 -13.40
C GLU A 440 -21.13 -18.95 -14.67
N SER A 441 -22.14 -19.46 -15.38
CA SER A 441 -22.66 -18.86 -16.61
C SER A 441 -24.18 -19.02 -16.72
N PRO A 442 -24.89 -18.15 -17.46
CA PRO A 442 -26.31 -18.31 -17.71
C PRO A 442 -26.61 -19.58 -18.51
N SER A 443 -27.76 -20.20 -18.26
CA SER A 443 -28.28 -21.36 -18.96
C SER A 443 -29.81 -21.31 -19.07
N PRO A 444 -30.46 -22.06 -19.99
CA PRO A 444 -31.92 -22.02 -20.16
C PRO A 444 -32.75 -22.32 -18.90
N GLY A 445 -32.17 -23.00 -17.89
CA GLY A 445 -32.83 -23.36 -16.63
C GLY A 445 -32.34 -22.59 -15.40
N GLY A 446 -31.56 -21.51 -15.56
CA GLY A 446 -30.92 -20.78 -14.47
C GLY A 446 -29.43 -20.57 -14.72
N SER A 447 -28.56 -20.89 -13.77
CA SER A 447 -27.11 -20.88 -13.97
C SER A 447 -26.54 -22.30 -14.17
N ARG A 448 -25.42 -22.37 -14.90
CA ARG A 448 -24.55 -23.54 -14.98
C ARG A 448 -23.25 -23.20 -14.28
N ALA A 449 -22.77 -24.12 -13.44
CA ALA A 449 -21.43 -24.04 -12.87
C ALA A 449 -20.55 -25.15 -13.45
N THR A 450 -19.39 -24.77 -14.00
CA THR A 450 -18.34 -25.69 -14.42
C THR A 450 -17.14 -25.49 -13.51
N THR A 451 -16.68 -26.55 -12.84
CA THR A 451 -15.47 -26.48 -12.02
C THR A 451 -14.23 -26.48 -12.92
N LEU A 452 -13.39 -25.46 -12.75
CA LEU A 452 -12.06 -25.37 -13.32
C LEU A 452 -11.04 -25.56 -12.20
N VAL A 453 -9.84 -26.03 -12.53
CA VAL A 453 -8.73 -26.09 -11.59
C VAL A 453 -7.63 -25.19 -12.12
N PHE A 454 -7.26 -24.19 -11.33
CA PHE A 454 -6.17 -23.28 -11.68
C PHE A 454 -4.92 -23.67 -10.89
N GLU A 455 -3.79 -23.78 -11.58
CA GLU A 455 -2.49 -23.99 -10.95
C GLU A 455 -1.86 -22.65 -10.56
N ARG A 456 -0.75 -22.69 -9.81
CA ARG A 456 0.00 -21.49 -9.44
C ARG A 456 0.99 -21.11 -10.55
N PHE A 457 0.72 -20.03 -11.26
CA PHE A 457 1.63 -19.49 -12.28
C PHE A 457 2.50 -18.32 -11.82
N VAL A 458 2.17 -17.77 -10.64
CA VAL A 458 2.95 -16.72 -10.00
C VAL A 458 3.61 -17.27 -8.75
N ARG A 459 4.94 -17.30 -8.74
CA ARG A 459 5.76 -17.75 -7.62
C ARG A 459 6.44 -16.58 -6.93
N THR A 460 6.28 -16.48 -5.61
CA THR A 460 7.02 -15.50 -4.81
C THR A 460 8.44 -15.97 -4.62
N GLU A 461 9.42 -15.16 -5.03
CA GLU A 461 10.85 -15.45 -4.91
C GLU A 461 11.57 -14.45 -4.00
N GLY A 462 10.83 -13.60 -3.31
CA GLY A 462 11.37 -12.64 -2.35
C GLY A 462 10.33 -11.60 -1.99
N ALA A 463 10.32 -11.19 -0.73
CA ALA A 463 9.42 -10.16 -0.25
C ALA A 463 10.07 -9.31 0.85
N VAL A 464 9.74 -8.02 0.88
CA VAL A 464 10.15 -7.08 1.93
C VAL A 464 8.97 -6.20 2.32
N TYR A 465 8.76 -6.05 3.63
CA TYR A 465 8.00 -4.93 4.19
C TYR A 465 8.99 -3.86 4.64
N ALA A 466 8.92 -2.72 3.97
CA ALA A 466 9.69 -1.52 4.29
C ALA A 466 8.73 -0.36 4.61
N PHE A 467 9.29 0.74 5.06
CA PHE A 467 8.61 2.01 5.25
C PHE A 467 9.37 3.08 4.47
N THR A 468 8.68 3.83 3.62
CA THR A 468 9.21 4.99 2.90
C THR A 468 9.02 6.22 3.79
N PRO A 469 10.05 6.68 4.54
CA PRO A 469 9.87 7.76 5.50
C PRO A 469 9.85 9.12 4.79
N SER A 470 9.33 10.14 5.47
CA SER A 470 9.45 11.52 5.00
C SER A 470 10.91 11.99 5.03
N ILE A 471 11.25 12.97 4.19
CA ILE A 471 12.58 13.58 4.15
C ILE A 471 13.02 14.13 5.53
N PRO A 472 12.15 14.80 6.33
CA PRO A 472 12.49 15.18 7.70
C PRO A 472 12.89 14.00 8.59
N THR A 473 12.17 12.87 8.50
CA THR A 473 12.50 11.66 9.27
C THR A 473 13.85 11.07 8.84
N LEU A 474 14.12 10.98 7.54
CA LEU A 474 15.42 10.53 7.05
C LEU A 474 16.56 11.46 7.48
N ARG A 475 16.32 12.77 7.53
CA ARG A 475 17.29 13.75 8.06
C ARG A 475 17.56 13.54 9.54
N ALA A 476 16.52 13.28 10.34
CA ALA A 476 16.66 12.96 11.75
C ALA A 476 17.48 11.67 11.95
N LEU A 477 17.18 10.62 11.17
CA LEU A 477 17.91 9.34 11.21
C LEU A 477 19.38 9.48 10.81
N ALA A 478 19.70 10.30 9.81
CA ALA A 478 21.08 10.61 9.45
C ALA A 478 21.85 11.27 10.61
N ALA A 479 21.15 12.06 11.43
CA ALA A 479 21.69 12.64 12.67
C ALA A 479 21.60 11.68 13.88
N GLY A 480 21.13 10.44 13.71
CA GLY A 480 20.97 9.46 14.78
C GLY A 480 19.79 9.70 15.72
N HIS A 481 18.80 10.48 15.28
CA HIS A 481 17.60 10.80 16.05
C HIS A 481 16.35 10.15 15.42
N LEU A 482 15.43 9.71 16.26
CA LEU A 482 14.10 9.26 15.84
C LEU A 482 13.08 9.64 16.92
N ASP A 483 12.08 10.44 16.57
CA ASP A 483 11.01 10.80 17.50
C ASP A 483 9.94 9.71 17.51
N ASN A 484 9.99 8.86 18.54
CA ASN A 484 9.07 7.73 18.70
C ASN A 484 7.86 8.06 19.58
N ALA A 485 7.60 9.35 19.85
CA ALA A 485 6.35 9.78 20.45
C ALA A 485 5.17 9.41 19.56
N ILE A 486 4.04 9.01 20.13
CA ILE A 486 2.79 8.91 19.37
C ILE A 486 2.26 10.33 19.15
N GLU A 487 2.08 10.72 17.88
CA GLU A 487 1.53 12.02 17.53
C GLU A 487 0.00 11.95 17.44
N VAL A 488 -0.67 12.87 18.12
CA VAL A 488 -2.10 13.07 18.02
C VAL A 488 -2.35 14.20 17.04
N HIS A 489 -2.80 13.84 15.85
CA HIS A 489 -3.04 14.80 14.80
C HIS A 489 -4.26 15.68 15.08
N PRO A 490 -4.25 16.95 14.65
CA PRO A 490 -5.43 17.81 14.78
C PRO A 490 -6.67 17.22 14.12
N GLY A 491 -7.83 17.45 14.74
CA GLY A 491 -9.10 16.80 14.37
C GLY A 491 -9.32 15.44 15.05
N THR A 492 -8.33 14.91 15.77
CA THR A 492 -8.49 13.67 16.52
C THR A 492 -9.52 13.84 17.63
N VAL A 493 -10.52 12.97 17.63
CA VAL A 493 -11.50 12.80 18.71
C VAL A 493 -11.25 11.45 19.36
N LEU A 494 -11.02 11.43 20.68
CA LEU A 494 -10.95 10.24 21.52
C LEU A 494 -12.30 10.04 22.20
N ARG A 495 -12.84 8.83 22.12
CA ARG A 495 -14.11 8.40 22.72
C ARG A 495 -13.87 7.29 23.73
N ALA A 496 -14.90 6.95 24.49
CA ALA A 496 -14.83 5.93 25.54
C ALA A 496 -14.17 4.63 25.05
N GLY A 497 -13.06 4.25 25.68
CA GLY A 497 -12.25 3.09 25.35
C GLY A 497 -11.03 3.38 24.46
N ASP A 498 -10.97 4.52 23.78
CA ASP A 498 -9.84 4.88 22.94
C ASP A 498 -8.56 5.03 23.76
N THR A 499 -7.50 4.39 23.26
CA THR A 499 -6.17 4.40 23.89
C THR A 499 -5.11 4.70 22.85
N LEU A 500 -4.20 5.61 23.18
CA LEU A 500 -2.99 5.90 22.43
C LEU A 500 -1.81 5.38 23.24
N ASP A 501 -1.19 4.31 22.74
CA ASP A 501 -0.16 3.57 23.47
C ASP A 501 1.23 3.92 22.97
N ALA A 502 2.02 4.57 23.84
CA ALA A 502 3.42 4.91 23.59
C ALA A 502 4.38 3.92 24.27
N GLY A 503 3.89 2.75 24.68
CA GLY A 503 4.63 1.71 25.39
C GLY A 503 4.62 1.95 26.90
N SER A 504 5.47 2.86 27.38
CA SER A 504 5.61 3.12 28.82
C SER A 504 4.43 3.88 29.42
N VAL A 505 3.71 4.65 28.59
CA VAL A 505 2.53 5.41 28.97
C VAL A 505 1.45 5.34 27.90
N ARG A 506 0.21 5.48 28.35
CA ARG A 506 -0.99 5.44 27.53
C ARG A 506 -1.86 6.66 27.81
N LEU A 507 -2.18 7.43 26.78
CA LEU A 507 -3.22 8.45 26.87
C LEU A 507 -4.56 7.79 26.49
N ARG A 508 -5.49 7.75 27.42
CA ARG A 508 -6.75 7.02 27.27
C ARG A 508 -7.94 7.90 27.60
N PHE A 509 -8.99 7.80 26.78
CA PHE A 509 -10.31 8.27 27.17
C PHE A 509 -11.08 7.07 27.73
N ASP A 510 -11.20 6.98 29.05
CA ASP A 510 -11.71 5.79 29.71
C ASP A 510 -13.21 5.59 29.51
N ALA A 511 -13.72 4.42 29.90
CA ALA A 511 -15.14 4.11 29.77
C ALA A 511 -16.03 4.93 30.72
N GLY A 512 -15.44 5.54 31.75
CA GLY A 512 -16.11 6.46 32.67
C GLY A 512 -16.24 7.88 32.12
N GLY A 513 -15.68 8.17 30.94
CA GLY A 513 -15.73 9.49 30.32
C GLY A 513 -14.63 10.44 30.81
N ASP A 514 -13.53 9.92 31.34
CA ASP A 514 -12.37 10.73 31.73
C ASP A 514 -11.19 10.59 30.76
N LEU A 515 -10.47 11.69 30.54
CA LEU A 515 -9.19 11.67 29.83
C LEU A 515 -8.07 11.48 30.85
N VAL A 516 -7.35 10.36 30.75
CA VAL A 516 -6.31 9.96 31.70
C VAL A 516 -5.00 9.63 31.01
N LEU A 517 -3.87 9.95 31.67
CA LEU A 517 -2.57 9.41 31.32
C LEU A 517 -2.26 8.27 32.31
N GLN A 518 -1.98 7.09 31.79
CA GLN A 518 -1.66 5.89 32.57
C GLN A 518 -0.25 5.41 32.28
N ASP A 519 0.38 4.73 33.23
CA ASP A 519 1.61 3.97 32.97
C ASP A 519 1.32 2.60 32.30
N GLY A 520 2.39 1.85 32.00
CA GLY A 520 2.30 0.51 31.41
C GLY A 520 1.51 -0.50 32.26
N ASP A 521 1.52 -0.34 33.58
CA ASP A 521 0.77 -1.19 34.52
C ASP A 521 -0.71 -0.78 34.65
N GLY A 522 -1.06 0.40 34.12
CA GLY A 522 -2.43 0.92 34.09
C GLY A 522 -2.75 1.85 35.25
N HIS A 523 -1.77 2.24 36.05
CA HIS A 523 -1.96 3.23 37.10
C HIS A 523 -2.12 4.62 36.50
N THR A 524 -3.16 5.34 36.93
CA THR A 524 -3.42 6.70 36.49
C THR A 524 -2.37 7.67 37.06
N LEU A 525 -1.59 8.27 36.18
CA LEU A 525 -0.61 9.31 36.47
C LEU A 525 -1.22 10.71 36.50
N TRP A 526 -2.27 10.93 35.69
CA TRP A 526 -2.99 12.20 35.58
C TRP A 526 -4.40 11.97 35.06
N SER A 527 -5.32 12.87 35.43
CA SER A 527 -6.74 12.85 35.05
C SER A 527 -7.22 14.27 34.75
N ALA A 528 -8.09 14.41 33.75
CA ALA A 528 -8.79 15.65 33.44
C ALA A 528 -9.91 15.98 34.45
N GLY A 529 -10.32 15.01 35.29
CA GLY A 529 -11.35 15.17 36.30
C GLY A 529 -12.77 15.19 35.71
N THR A 530 -12.99 14.48 34.61
CA THR A 530 -14.22 14.55 33.79
C THR A 530 -15.09 13.30 33.85
N ALA A 531 -14.72 12.33 34.70
CA ALA A 531 -15.46 11.10 34.93
C ALA A 531 -16.96 11.34 35.22
N GLY A 532 -17.83 10.54 34.60
CA GLY A 532 -19.28 10.60 34.72
C GLY A 532 -19.95 11.69 33.89
N SER A 533 -19.20 12.56 33.21
CA SER A 533 -19.76 13.64 32.39
C SER A 533 -19.11 13.79 31.00
N GLY A 534 -17.88 13.33 30.80
CA GLY A 534 -17.20 13.43 29.51
C GLY A 534 -17.77 12.45 28.48
N ALA A 535 -17.98 12.97 27.26
CA ALA A 535 -18.43 12.20 26.11
C ALA A 535 -17.30 11.97 25.10
N ASP A 536 -16.41 12.95 24.93
CA ASP A 536 -15.22 12.82 24.08
C ASP A 536 -14.12 13.83 24.45
N ALA A 537 -12.89 13.55 24.03
CA ALA A 537 -11.77 14.48 24.06
C ALA A 537 -11.32 14.83 22.63
N ARG A 538 -10.98 16.09 22.36
CA ARG A 538 -10.63 16.58 21.01
C ARG A 538 -9.34 17.35 21.02
N PHE A 539 -8.44 17.03 20.09
CA PHE A 539 -7.30 17.88 19.77
C PHE A 539 -7.59 18.67 18.50
N SER A 540 -7.76 19.99 18.61
CA SER A 540 -8.23 20.87 17.54
C SER A 540 -7.11 21.43 16.66
N GLY A 541 -7.46 21.92 15.47
CA GLY A 541 -6.54 22.54 14.49
C GLY A 541 -5.83 23.81 14.97
N ASP A 542 -6.35 24.44 16.01
CA ASP A 542 -5.73 25.58 16.67
C ASP A 542 -4.89 25.18 17.89
N GLY A 543 -4.59 23.89 18.06
CA GLY A 543 -3.62 23.42 19.03
C GLY A 543 -4.17 23.22 20.44
N GLU A 544 -5.49 23.14 20.63
CA GLU A 544 -6.12 22.93 21.93
C GLU A 544 -6.54 21.48 22.14
N LEU A 545 -6.27 20.93 23.32
CA LEU A 545 -6.83 19.67 23.78
C LEU A 545 -7.98 19.97 24.74
N THR A 546 -9.16 19.44 24.47
CA THR A 546 -10.38 19.70 25.24
C THR A 546 -11.12 18.41 25.54
N VAL A 547 -11.88 18.38 26.63
CA VAL A 547 -12.85 17.32 26.93
C VAL A 547 -14.25 17.93 26.92
N HIS A 548 -15.20 17.30 26.24
CA HIS A 548 -16.56 17.80 26.10
C HIS A 548 -17.58 16.83 26.69
N ARG A 549 -18.70 17.39 27.16
CA ARG A 549 -19.94 16.67 27.46
C ARG A 549 -20.72 16.41 26.15
N ALA A 550 -21.69 15.49 26.20
CA ALA A 550 -22.57 15.15 25.09
C ALA A 550 -23.38 16.34 24.51
N ASP A 551 -23.64 17.38 25.31
CA ASP A 551 -24.28 18.64 24.88
C ASP A 551 -23.31 19.64 24.23
N GLY A 552 -22.04 19.26 24.06
CA GLY A 552 -20.98 20.08 23.47
C GLY A 552 -20.26 21.02 24.45
N ARG A 553 -20.69 21.10 25.72
CA ARG A 553 -20.01 21.95 26.71
C ARG A 553 -18.61 21.41 27.04
N THR A 554 -17.62 22.28 27.02
CA THR A 554 -16.25 21.96 27.44
C THR A 554 -16.18 21.77 28.95
N LEU A 555 -15.71 20.60 29.39
CA LEU A 555 -15.49 20.23 30.79
C LEU A 555 -14.04 20.50 31.23
N TRP A 556 -13.09 20.32 30.33
CA TRP A 556 -11.66 20.56 30.58
C TRP A 556 -10.98 21.11 29.32
N SER A 557 -9.93 21.92 29.50
CA SER A 557 -9.15 22.51 28.41
C SER A 557 -7.67 22.62 28.80
N SER A 558 -6.78 22.35 27.84
CA SER A 558 -5.33 22.58 27.95
C SER A 558 -4.95 24.06 27.96
N LYS A 559 -5.88 24.96 27.60
CA LYS A 559 -5.69 26.40 27.44
C LYS A 559 -4.60 26.77 26.42
N THR A 560 -4.47 25.96 25.37
CA THR A 560 -3.48 26.16 24.30
C THR A 560 -4.11 26.59 22.96
N GLY A 561 -5.38 26.98 22.94
CA GLY A 561 -6.07 27.44 21.73
C GLY A 561 -5.42 28.66 21.06
N GLY A 562 -5.67 28.81 19.76
CA GLY A 562 -5.06 29.84 18.91
C GLY A 562 -3.62 29.57 18.45
N ARG A 563 -3.07 28.39 18.76
CA ARG A 563 -1.71 27.93 18.43
C ARG A 563 -1.71 26.98 17.23
N LYS A 564 -2.11 27.50 16.05
CA LYS A 564 -2.11 26.72 14.81
C LYS A 564 -0.74 26.08 14.55
N GLY A 565 -0.74 24.78 14.27
CA GLY A 565 0.50 24.01 14.06
C GLY A 565 1.10 23.39 15.32
N ALA A 566 0.49 23.58 16.50
CA ALA A 566 0.89 22.83 17.69
C ALA A 566 0.61 21.32 17.52
N ARG A 567 1.47 20.50 18.12
CA ARG A 567 1.44 19.03 18.05
C ARG A 567 1.26 18.46 19.45
N LEU A 568 0.28 17.58 19.63
CA LEU A 568 0.13 16.79 20.84
C LEU A 568 0.92 15.48 20.69
N LEU A 569 1.85 15.23 21.60
CA LEU A 569 2.76 14.09 21.57
C LEU A 569 2.61 13.29 22.87
N VAL A 570 2.41 11.98 22.77
CA VAL A 570 2.49 11.04 23.89
C VAL A 570 3.83 10.32 23.80
N ARG A 571 4.75 10.64 24.71
CA ARG A 571 6.15 10.24 24.60
C ARG A 571 6.46 9.00 25.42
N PRO A 572 7.21 8.03 24.88
CA PRO A 572 7.72 6.88 25.64
C PRO A 572 8.60 7.27 26.85
N SER A 573 9.04 8.52 26.96
CA SER A 573 9.68 9.07 28.16
C SER A 573 8.74 9.23 29.36
N GLY A 574 7.43 9.07 29.16
CA GLY A 574 6.43 9.00 30.22
C GLY A 574 5.45 10.18 30.27
N ASP A 575 5.44 11.10 29.30
CA ASP A 575 4.60 12.29 29.37
C ASP A 575 3.81 12.58 28.10
N ALA A 576 2.70 13.30 28.27
CA ALA A 576 1.93 13.89 27.19
C ALA A 576 2.22 15.40 27.13
N VAL A 577 2.53 15.92 25.95
CA VAL A 577 2.91 17.33 25.75
C VAL A 577 2.26 17.92 24.52
N ILE A 578 1.89 19.20 24.60
CA ILE A 578 1.57 20.02 23.42
C ILE A 578 2.77 20.91 23.16
N VAL A 579 3.34 20.80 21.97
CA VAL A 579 4.53 21.55 21.55
C VAL A 579 4.29 22.34 20.28
N GLN A 580 4.97 23.48 20.15
CA GLN A 580 5.01 24.28 18.93
C GLN A 580 6.42 24.84 18.78
N ASP A 581 7.05 24.63 17.62
CA ASP A 581 8.40 25.13 17.32
C ASP A 581 9.46 24.79 18.40
N GLY A 582 9.33 23.60 18.99
CA GLY A 582 10.21 23.13 20.08
C GLY A 582 9.86 23.66 21.48
N HIS A 583 8.92 24.60 21.59
CA HIS A 583 8.43 25.11 22.87
C HIS A 583 7.27 24.27 23.40
N THR A 584 7.31 23.94 24.69
CA THR A 584 6.20 23.25 25.37
C THR A 584 5.13 24.27 25.77
N LEU A 585 3.91 24.10 25.25
CA LEU A 585 2.74 24.91 25.57
C LEU A 585 1.94 24.34 26.73
N TRP A 586 1.89 23.01 26.84
CA TRP A 586 1.23 22.28 27.91
C TRP A 586 1.91 20.93 28.11
N ARG A 587 1.88 20.43 29.36
CA ARG A 587 2.52 19.15 29.72
C ARG A 587 1.78 18.48 30.87
N VAL A 588 1.62 17.17 30.76
CA VAL A 588 1.32 16.26 31.86
C VAL A 588 2.58 15.47 32.16
N PRO A 589 3.25 15.70 33.30
CA PRO A 589 4.45 14.96 33.65
C PRO A 589 4.11 13.50 33.97
N GLY A 590 4.92 12.57 33.46
CA GLY A 590 4.95 11.19 33.94
C GLY A 590 5.57 11.06 35.33
N ARG A 591 5.42 9.89 35.95
CA ARG A 591 6.13 9.56 37.19
C ARG A 591 7.64 9.70 36.93
N ARG A 592 8.34 10.56 37.68
CA ARG A 592 9.80 10.63 37.63
C ARG A 592 10.37 9.27 38.06
N PRO A 593 11.32 8.67 37.32
CA PRO A 593 12.10 7.56 37.87
C PRO A 593 12.83 8.07 39.12
N GLY A 594 12.50 7.53 40.30
CA GLY A 594 13.26 7.77 41.53
C GLY A 594 12.68 8.74 42.58
N ALA A 595 11.40 9.10 42.55
CA ALA A 595 10.78 9.71 43.74
C ALA A 595 10.37 8.59 44.72
N PRO A 596 10.97 8.48 45.93
CA PRO A 596 10.51 7.53 46.93
C PRO A 596 9.09 7.91 47.32
N GLY A 597 8.17 6.95 47.31
CA GLY A 597 6.82 7.16 47.80
C GLY A 597 6.86 7.64 49.25
N THR A 598 6.41 8.85 49.50
CA THR A 598 5.97 9.23 50.84
C THR A 598 4.66 8.52 51.09
N ARG A 599 4.69 7.68 52.13
CA ARG A 599 3.62 6.79 52.60
C ARG A 599 2.29 7.49 52.83
#